data_AF-A0A7C3GWD7-F1
#
_entry.id   AF-A0A7C3GWD7-F1
#
_cell.length_a   1.000
_cell.length_b   1.000
_cell.length_c   1.000
_cell.angle_alpha   90.00
_cell.angle_beta   90.00
_cell.angle_gamma   90.00
#
_symmetry.space_group_name_H-M   'P 1'
#
loop_
_entity.id
_entity.type
_entity.pdbx_description
1 polymer ?
#
loop_
_entity_poly.entity_id
_entity_poly.type
_entity_poly.pdbx_seq_one_letter_code
_entity_poly.pdbx_strand_id
1 'polypeptide(L)'
;MNKKQATTRASKIQKKKQALRKQLWGDVDPATIWNRKENDGYTTIPRTMPIIFQIMDNLAEKSKPVSMVYFSLWCRVFDESFIEIKSQEEMAFESGFSGQRAVSTWKSRMKNLASLGFIDAKEGAAGEYNYVLLINPYMLLKKYHEEDKVQAGKYNSLFARAQEVGASDLE
;
A
#
# COMPACT_ATOMS: atom_id res chain seq x y z
N MET A 1 -22.30 17.28 24.87
CA MET A 1 -21.50 16.18 25.46
C MET A 1 -20.02 16.42 25.19
N ASN A 2 -19.18 16.19 26.19
CA ASN A 2 -17.81 16.70 26.33
C ASN A 2 -16.78 15.83 25.57
N LYS A 3 -15.71 16.43 25.02
CA LYS A 3 -14.61 15.79 24.23
C LYS A 3 -13.81 14.69 24.96
N LYS A 4 -14.29 14.18 26.10
CA LYS A 4 -13.62 13.25 27.03
C LYS A 4 -14.21 11.83 27.08
N GLN A 5 -15.06 11.42 26.13
CA GLN A 5 -15.72 10.10 26.14
C GLN A 5 -15.46 9.24 24.88
N ALA A 6 -14.27 9.35 24.28
CA ALA A 6 -13.86 8.46 23.20
C ALA A 6 -12.56 7.69 23.50
N THR A 7 -12.31 7.32 24.76
CA THR A 7 -11.31 6.29 25.07
C THR A 7 -11.91 4.91 24.81
N THR A 8 -11.88 4.46 23.56
CA THR A 8 -12.24 3.10 23.18
C THR A 8 -11.45 2.11 24.03
N ARG A 9 -12.14 1.29 24.82
CA ARG A 9 -11.53 0.25 25.67
C ARG A 9 -10.61 -0.63 24.82
N ALA A 10 -9.31 -0.62 25.12
CA ALA A 10 -8.33 -1.45 24.42
C ALA A 10 -8.76 -2.92 24.43
N SER A 11 -8.71 -3.58 23.26
CA SER A 11 -9.12 -4.98 23.12
C SER A 11 -8.24 -5.90 23.97
N LYS A 12 -8.74 -7.10 24.32
CA LYS A 12 -7.95 -8.11 25.05
C LYS A 12 -6.60 -8.40 24.37
N ILE A 13 -6.61 -8.46 23.03
CA ILE A 13 -5.40 -8.67 22.22
C ILE A 13 -4.42 -7.50 22.35
N GLN A 14 -4.91 -6.26 22.28
CA GLN A 14 -4.07 -5.07 22.42
C GLN A 14 -3.37 -5.03 23.78
N LYS A 15 -4.10 -5.34 24.87
CA LYS A 15 -3.54 -5.42 26.22
C LYS A 15 -2.47 -6.50 26.33
N LYS A 16 -2.72 -7.70 25.77
CA LYS A 16 -1.74 -8.80 25.75
C LYS A 16 -0.46 -8.38 25.03
N LYS A 17 -0.57 -7.71 23.88
CA LYS A 17 0.59 -7.20 23.11
C LYS A 17 1.34 -6.11 23.88
N GLN A 18 0.64 -5.18 24.52
CA GLN A 18 1.27 -4.13 25.33
C GLN A 18 2.01 -4.70 26.55
N ALA A 19 1.43 -5.70 27.23
CA ALA A 19 2.07 -6.40 28.34
C ALA A 19 3.35 -7.13 27.89
N LEU A 20 3.28 -7.87 26.77
CA LEU A 20 4.46 -8.52 26.19
C LEU A 20 5.54 -7.50 25.81
N ARG A 21 5.16 -6.38 25.19
CA ARG A 21 6.11 -5.30 24.86
C ARG A 21 6.78 -4.75 26.12
N LYS A 22 6.00 -4.49 27.18
CA LYS A 22 6.53 -4.01 28.47
C LYS A 22 7.46 -5.03 29.12
N GLN A 23 7.15 -6.32 29.03
CA GLN A 23 8.02 -7.37 29.55
C GLN A 23 9.37 -7.42 28.81
N LEU A 24 9.36 -7.23 27.48
CA LEU A 24 10.56 -7.37 26.64
C LEU A 24 11.41 -6.09 26.57
N TRP A 25 10.79 -4.90 26.58
CA TRP A 25 11.47 -3.60 26.41
C TRP A 25 11.30 -2.65 27.60
N GLY A 26 10.66 -3.08 28.69
CA GLY A 26 10.39 -2.22 29.84
C GLY A 26 9.38 -1.12 29.54
N ASP A 27 9.48 -0.03 30.29
CA ASP A 27 8.68 1.18 30.05
C ASP A 27 9.29 1.97 28.88
N VAL A 28 8.51 2.13 27.82
CA VAL A 28 8.87 2.88 26.61
C VAL A 28 8.10 4.18 26.62
N ASP A 29 8.79 5.30 26.44
CA ASP A 29 8.18 6.62 26.32
C ASP A 29 7.23 6.66 25.11
N PRO A 30 5.92 6.91 25.31
CA PRO A 30 4.94 7.01 24.23
C PRO A 30 5.33 8.03 23.14
N ALA A 31 6.08 9.08 23.47
CA ALA A 31 6.53 10.07 22.48
C ALA A 31 7.58 9.51 21.50
N THR A 32 8.23 8.39 21.84
CA THR A 32 9.27 7.76 21.00
C THR A 32 8.75 6.69 20.06
N ILE A 33 7.46 6.38 20.12
CA ILE A 33 6.82 5.35 19.30
C ILE A 33 5.70 5.95 18.46
N TRP A 34 5.48 5.38 17.28
CA TRP A 34 4.37 5.80 16.44
C TRP A 34 3.03 5.27 16.94
N ASN A 35 2.05 6.16 16.97
CA ASN A 35 0.67 5.85 17.25
C ASN A 35 -0.23 6.69 16.34
N ARG A 36 -0.85 6.07 15.33
CA ARG A 36 -1.74 6.74 14.37
C ARG A 36 -2.95 7.47 14.99
N LYS A 37 -3.23 7.26 16.28
CA LYS A 37 -4.30 7.95 17.02
C LYS A 37 -3.81 9.20 17.76
N GLU A 38 -2.50 9.35 17.89
CA GLU A 38 -1.84 10.45 18.61
C GLU A 38 -0.91 11.26 17.70
N ASN A 39 -0.47 10.66 16.59
CA ASN A 39 0.39 11.27 15.58
C ASN A 39 -0.38 11.38 14.25
N ASP A 40 -0.14 12.46 13.50
CA ASP A 40 -0.74 12.73 12.19
C ASP A 40 0.18 12.27 11.03
N GLY A 41 -0.34 12.29 9.80
CA GLY A 41 0.43 11.95 8.59
C GLY A 41 0.51 10.45 8.27
N TYR A 42 -0.47 9.65 8.73
CA TYR A 42 -0.55 8.22 8.44
C TYR A 42 -1.58 7.93 7.36
N THR A 43 -1.25 7.04 6.44
CA THR A 43 -2.23 6.38 5.57
C THR A 43 -2.59 4.99 6.11
N THR A 44 -3.78 4.51 5.77
CA THR A 44 -4.18 3.12 6.06
C THR A 44 -3.78 2.24 4.89
N ILE A 45 -3.10 1.13 5.17
CA ILE A 45 -2.67 0.16 4.16
C ILE A 45 -3.15 -1.25 4.52
N PRO A 46 -3.56 -2.08 3.53
CA PRO A 46 -3.89 -3.47 3.77
C PRO A 46 -2.73 -4.22 4.43
N ARG A 47 -3.02 -5.04 5.45
CA ARG A 47 -1.98 -5.84 6.14
C ARG A 47 -1.39 -6.95 5.28
N THR A 48 -2.03 -7.25 4.15
CA THR A 48 -1.61 -8.18 3.11
C THR A 48 -0.70 -7.53 2.07
N MET A 49 -0.54 -6.20 2.10
CA MET A 49 0.20 -5.45 1.09
C MET A 49 1.61 -5.98 0.80
N PRO A 50 2.40 -6.45 1.79
CA PRO A 50 3.71 -7.04 1.50
C PRO A 50 3.68 -8.26 0.57
N ILE A 51 2.61 -9.05 0.60
CA ILE A 51 2.42 -10.19 -0.31
C ILE A 51 1.91 -9.70 -1.66
N ILE A 52 1.00 -8.73 -1.67
CA ILE A 52 0.50 -8.07 -2.89
C ILE A 52 1.68 -7.52 -3.69
N PHE A 53 2.60 -6.78 -3.06
CA PHE A 53 3.81 -6.23 -3.70
C PHE A 53 4.68 -7.30 -4.36
N GLN A 54 4.90 -8.42 -3.67
CA GLN A 54 5.67 -9.53 -4.24
C GLN A 54 4.99 -10.20 -5.44
N ILE A 55 3.66 -10.16 -5.51
CA ILE A 55 2.93 -10.67 -6.67
C ILE A 55 2.96 -9.63 -7.79
N MET A 56 2.77 -8.34 -7.48
CA MET A 56 2.87 -7.24 -8.44
C MET A 56 4.24 -7.21 -9.14
N ASP A 57 5.33 -7.32 -8.38
CA ASP A 57 6.69 -7.32 -8.95
C ASP A 57 6.97 -8.56 -9.81
N ASN A 58 6.31 -9.68 -9.54
CA ASN A 58 6.40 -10.89 -10.35
C ASN A 58 5.60 -10.80 -11.65
N LEU A 59 4.44 -10.11 -11.62
CA LEU A 59 3.59 -9.89 -12.78
C LEU A 59 4.17 -8.81 -13.71
N ALA A 60 4.94 -7.87 -13.16
CA ALA A 60 5.57 -6.80 -13.90
C ALA A 60 6.62 -7.30 -14.89
N GLU A 61 6.97 -6.44 -15.85
CA GLU A 61 8.07 -6.71 -16.79
C GLU A 61 9.37 -7.05 -16.04
N LYS A 62 10.15 -7.98 -16.61
CA LYS A 62 11.42 -8.44 -16.04
C LYS A 62 12.34 -7.28 -15.68
N SER A 63 12.87 -7.32 -14.46
CA SER A 63 13.75 -6.28 -13.89
C SER A 63 13.11 -4.89 -13.76
N LYS A 64 11.78 -4.81 -13.76
CA LYS A 64 11.03 -3.56 -13.58
C LYS A 64 10.01 -3.66 -12.43
N PRO A 65 10.47 -3.86 -11.18
CA PRO A 65 9.56 -3.91 -10.03
C PRO A 65 8.77 -2.61 -9.90
N VAL A 66 7.49 -2.76 -9.53
CA VAL A 66 6.48 -1.69 -9.49
C VAL A 66 5.98 -1.40 -8.08
N SER A 67 6.26 -2.29 -7.12
CA SER A 67 5.77 -2.21 -5.74
C SER A 67 6.05 -0.87 -5.06
N MET A 68 7.28 -0.35 -5.16
CA MET A 68 7.64 0.95 -4.55
C MET A 68 6.92 2.13 -5.18
N VAL A 69 6.66 2.08 -6.50
CA VAL A 69 5.89 3.13 -7.18
C VAL A 69 4.43 3.08 -6.74
N TYR A 70 3.85 1.89 -6.67
CA TYR A 70 2.48 1.72 -6.18
C TYR A 70 2.36 2.12 -4.70
N PHE A 71 3.37 1.84 -3.87
CA PHE A 71 3.39 2.26 -2.48
C PHE A 71 3.45 3.79 -2.33
N SER A 72 4.29 4.47 -3.11
CA SER A 72 4.35 5.95 -3.13
C SER A 72 2.99 6.54 -3.55
N LEU A 73 2.34 5.95 -4.56
CA LEU A 73 0.97 6.34 -4.93
C LEU A 73 -0.01 6.14 -3.77
N TRP A 74 -0.03 4.96 -3.13
CA TRP A 74 -0.92 4.65 -2.01
C TRP A 74 -0.77 5.64 -0.85
N CYS A 75 0.46 6.06 -0.55
CA CYS A 75 0.74 7.04 0.50
C CYS A 75 0.17 8.44 0.23
N ARG A 76 -0.28 8.72 -1.00
CA ARG A 76 -0.92 9.97 -1.41
C ARG A 76 -2.45 9.87 -1.52
N VAL A 77 -3.02 8.71 -1.22
CA VAL A 77 -4.47 8.47 -1.26
C VAL A 77 -5.05 8.44 0.16
N PHE A 78 -6.25 8.99 0.27
CA PHE A 78 -7.18 8.77 1.38
C PHE A 78 -8.23 7.69 1.02
N ASP A 79 -9.52 7.94 1.25
CA ASP A 79 -10.57 6.93 1.07
C ASP A 79 -11.10 6.88 -0.38
N GLU A 80 -10.83 7.91 -1.18
CA GLU A 80 -11.35 8.07 -2.55
C GLU A 80 -10.56 7.28 -3.61
N SER A 81 -9.46 6.63 -3.24
CA SER A 81 -8.60 5.88 -4.20
C SER A 81 -8.07 6.70 -5.38
N PHE A 82 -8.07 8.04 -5.28
CA PHE A 82 -7.73 8.97 -6.34
C PHE A 82 -6.54 9.88 -5.97
N ILE A 83 -5.69 10.18 -6.97
CA ILE A 83 -4.49 11.00 -6.82
C ILE A 83 -4.46 12.06 -7.92
N GLU A 84 -4.20 13.30 -7.54
CA GLU A 84 -3.76 14.36 -8.44
C GLU A 84 -2.24 14.52 -8.34
N ILE A 85 -1.51 14.03 -9.35
CA ILE A 85 -0.05 14.16 -9.43
C ILE A 85 0.30 15.51 -10.03
N LYS A 86 0.95 16.36 -9.23
CA LYS A 86 1.38 17.71 -9.64
C LYS A 86 2.83 17.77 -10.14
N SER A 87 3.69 16.89 -9.63
CA SER A 87 5.08 16.76 -10.08
C SER A 87 5.44 15.28 -10.22
N GLN A 88 5.91 14.91 -11.41
CA GLN A 88 6.37 13.55 -11.69
C GLN A 88 7.77 13.31 -11.13
N GLU A 89 8.56 14.38 -10.97
CA GLU A 89 9.87 14.40 -10.35
C GLU A 89 9.77 14.02 -8.86
N GLU A 90 8.83 14.61 -8.12
CA GLU A 90 8.56 14.24 -6.72
C GLU A 90 8.14 12.77 -6.60
N MET A 91 7.22 12.31 -7.45
CA MET A 91 6.78 10.92 -7.46
C MET A 91 7.92 9.95 -7.77
N ALA A 92 8.78 10.30 -8.72
CA ALA A 92 9.95 9.50 -9.04
C ALA A 92 10.93 9.43 -7.85
N PHE A 93 11.17 10.56 -7.19
CA PHE A 93 12.04 10.65 -6.02
C PHE A 93 11.50 9.83 -4.83
N GLU A 94 10.22 9.97 -4.49
CA GLU A 94 9.57 9.18 -3.43
C GLU A 94 9.56 7.67 -3.71
N SER A 95 9.48 7.32 -4.99
CA SER A 95 9.60 5.93 -5.44
C SER A 95 11.04 5.39 -5.40
N GLY A 96 12.01 6.21 -5.00
CA GLY A 96 13.42 5.85 -4.86
C GLY A 96 14.26 6.03 -6.13
N PHE A 97 13.76 6.72 -7.16
CA PHE A 97 14.50 6.99 -8.38
C PHE A 97 15.21 8.35 -8.32
N SER A 98 16.43 8.41 -8.86
CA SER A 98 17.23 9.64 -8.90
C SER A 98 18.04 9.75 -10.19
N GLY A 99 18.62 10.93 -10.42
CA GLY A 99 19.43 11.22 -11.60
C GLY A 99 18.63 11.50 -12.88
N GLN A 100 19.35 11.62 -14.00
CA GLN A 100 18.80 12.09 -15.30
C GLN A 100 17.67 11.20 -15.86
N ARG A 101 17.57 9.94 -15.41
CA ARG A 101 16.57 8.97 -15.87
C ARG A 101 15.50 8.68 -14.82
N ALA A 102 15.40 9.47 -13.73
CA ALA A 102 14.46 9.21 -12.64
C ALA A 102 13.02 9.16 -13.15
N VAL A 103 12.57 10.24 -13.80
CA VAL A 103 11.19 10.37 -14.31
C VAL A 103 10.90 9.33 -15.38
N SER A 104 11.80 9.10 -16.33
CA SER A 104 11.57 8.11 -17.40
C SER A 104 11.52 6.68 -16.86
N THR A 105 12.33 6.35 -15.85
CA THR A 105 12.28 5.05 -15.16
C THR A 105 10.97 4.89 -14.40
N TRP A 106 10.55 5.93 -13.66
CA TRP A 106 9.27 5.97 -12.96
C TRP A 106 8.09 5.81 -13.91
N LYS A 107 8.05 6.55 -15.03
CA LYS A 107 7.04 6.41 -16.09
C LYS A 107 6.96 4.99 -16.64
N SER A 108 8.10 4.32 -16.81
CA SER A 108 8.10 2.91 -17.23
C SER A 108 7.43 1.99 -16.22
N ARG A 109 7.46 2.30 -14.91
CA ARG A 109 6.73 1.56 -13.87
C ARG A 109 5.25 1.91 -13.86
N MET A 110 4.91 3.19 -14.00
CA MET A 110 3.53 3.64 -14.13
C MET A 110 2.83 2.97 -15.32
N LYS A 111 3.49 2.90 -16.47
CA LYS A 111 2.99 2.18 -17.65
C LYS A 111 2.73 0.70 -17.34
N ASN A 112 3.61 0.05 -16.59
CA ASN A 112 3.45 -1.34 -16.20
C ASN A 112 2.25 -1.53 -15.27
N LEU A 113 2.12 -0.68 -14.24
CA LEU A 113 0.96 -0.66 -13.34
C LEU A 113 -0.36 -0.48 -14.09
N ALA A 114 -0.39 0.44 -15.07
CA ALA A 114 -1.57 0.68 -15.89
C ALA A 114 -1.87 -0.52 -16.81
N SER A 115 -0.85 -1.12 -17.41
CA SER A 115 -1.00 -2.30 -18.28
C SER A 115 -1.50 -3.52 -17.49
N LEU A 116 -1.12 -3.63 -16.22
CA LEU A 116 -1.60 -4.65 -15.29
C LEU A 116 -2.95 -4.30 -14.64
N GLY A 117 -3.51 -3.11 -14.91
CA GLY A 117 -4.79 -2.67 -14.39
C GLY A 117 -4.79 -2.25 -12.92
N PHE A 118 -3.64 -2.19 -12.24
CA PHE A 118 -3.55 -1.72 -10.84
C PHE A 118 -3.86 -0.24 -10.69
N ILE A 119 -3.72 0.52 -11.78
CA ILE A 119 -4.08 1.92 -11.86
C ILE A 119 -4.83 2.22 -13.16
N ASP A 120 -5.74 3.19 -13.12
CA ASP A 120 -6.21 3.90 -14.32
C ASP A 120 -5.67 5.33 -14.28
N ALA A 121 -5.05 5.78 -15.37
CA ALA A 121 -4.43 7.10 -15.46
C ALA A 121 -5.11 7.94 -16.55
N LYS A 122 -5.33 9.22 -16.27
CA LYS A 122 -5.80 10.22 -17.22
C LYS A 122 -4.82 11.38 -17.28
N GLU A 123 -4.68 11.93 -18.48
CA GLU A 123 -3.87 13.12 -18.73
C GLU A 123 -4.52 14.38 -18.16
N GLY A 124 -3.68 15.39 -17.91
CA GLY A 124 -4.09 16.72 -17.49
C GLY A 124 -2.95 17.72 -17.67
N ALA A 125 -3.05 18.88 -17.01
CA ALA A 125 -2.05 19.94 -17.12
C ALA A 125 -0.63 19.51 -16.70
N ALA A 126 -0.52 18.54 -15.78
CA ALA A 126 0.76 17.98 -15.31
C ALA A 126 1.25 16.75 -16.11
N GLY A 127 0.63 16.46 -17.26
CA GLY A 127 1.03 15.40 -18.19
C GLY A 127 0.17 14.13 -18.10
N GLU A 128 0.68 13.03 -18.70
CA GLU A 128 -0.08 11.78 -18.95
C GLU A 128 -0.57 11.05 -17.68
N TYR A 129 0.07 11.30 -16.53
CA TYR A 129 -0.29 10.72 -15.23
C TYR A 129 -0.84 11.77 -14.24
N ASN A 130 -1.41 12.88 -14.72
CA ASN A 130 -1.93 13.93 -13.82
C ASN A 130 -2.99 13.38 -12.86
N TYR A 131 -3.87 12.50 -13.34
CA TYR A 131 -4.95 11.93 -12.53
C TYR A 131 -4.80 10.42 -12.51
N VAL A 132 -4.72 9.83 -11.32
CA VAL A 132 -4.52 8.39 -11.15
C VAL A 132 -5.55 7.83 -10.18
N LEU A 133 -6.28 6.80 -10.61
CA LEU A 133 -7.18 6.01 -9.78
C LEU A 133 -6.49 4.68 -9.42
N LEU A 134 -6.45 4.34 -8.13
CA LEU A 134 -5.99 3.05 -7.65
C LEU A 134 -7.14 2.04 -7.69
N ILE A 135 -6.87 0.88 -8.27
CA ILE A 135 -7.84 -0.22 -8.35
C ILE A 135 -7.59 -1.19 -7.20
N ASN A 136 -8.67 -1.75 -6.62
CA ASN A 136 -8.57 -2.75 -5.55
C ASN A 136 -7.68 -3.93 -6.02
N PRO A 137 -6.49 -4.11 -5.41
CA PRO A 137 -5.54 -5.10 -5.90
C PRO A 137 -6.04 -6.53 -5.70
N TYR A 138 -6.91 -6.82 -4.72
CA TYR A 138 -7.39 -8.18 -4.48
C TYR A 138 -8.16 -8.74 -5.67
N MET A 139 -9.06 -7.93 -6.25
CA MET A 139 -9.86 -8.33 -7.42
C MET A 139 -8.97 -8.68 -8.61
N LEU A 140 -7.93 -7.86 -8.84
CA LEU A 140 -6.96 -8.10 -9.92
C LEU A 140 -6.13 -9.36 -9.67
N LEU A 141 -5.68 -9.58 -8.43
CA LEU A 141 -4.88 -10.75 -8.10
C LEU A 141 -5.69 -12.05 -8.16
N LYS A 142 -6.97 -12.03 -7.80
CA LYS A 142 -7.90 -13.15 -8.02
C LYS A 142 -8.01 -13.48 -9.50
N LYS A 143 -8.29 -12.47 -10.34
CA LYS A 143 -8.32 -12.63 -11.79
C LYS A 143 -7.00 -13.19 -12.35
N TYR A 144 -5.86 -12.65 -11.95
CA TYR A 144 -4.56 -13.15 -12.44
C TYR A 144 -4.23 -14.57 -11.96
N HIS A 145 -4.76 -14.98 -10.82
CA HIS A 145 -4.64 -16.36 -10.37
C HIS A 145 -5.50 -17.31 -11.21
N GLU A 146 -6.74 -16.93 -11.53
CA GLU A 146 -7.63 -17.67 -12.44
C GLU A 146 -7.06 -17.79 -13.86
N GLU A 147 -6.23 -16.82 -14.27
CA GLU A 147 -5.49 -16.84 -15.55
C GLU A 147 -4.12 -17.56 -15.46
N ASP A 148 -3.82 -18.28 -14.37
CA ASP A 148 -2.55 -18.98 -14.13
C ASP A 148 -1.29 -18.09 -14.17
N LYS A 149 -1.43 -16.76 -14.03
CA LYS A 149 -0.32 -15.80 -14.03
C LYS A 149 0.29 -15.59 -12.65
N VAL A 150 -0.39 -16.01 -11.59
CA VAL A 150 0.10 -15.95 -10.21
C VAL A 150 0.44 -17.36 -9.73
N GLN A 151 1.67 -17.53 -9.24
CA GLN A 151 2.09 -18.78 -8.62
C GLN A 151 1.15 -19.16 -7.46
N ALA A 152 0.60 -20.38 -7.51
CA ALA A 152 -0.36 -20.88 -6.51
C ALA A 152 0.12 -20.70 -5.05
N GLY A 153 1.41 -20.97 -4.76
CA GLY A 153 1.97 -20.77 -3.42
C GLY A 153 1.89 -19.33 -2.91
N LYS A 154 2.09 -18.34 -3.79
CA LYS A 154 1.97 -16.92 -3.44
C LYS A 154 0.51 -16.53 -3.23
N TYR A 155 -0.39 -17.00 -4.10
CA TYR A 155 -1.82 -16.75 -3.95
C TYR A 155 -2.38 -17.37 -2.66
N ASN A 156 -2.04 -18.62 -2.36
CA ASN A 156 -2.45 -19.29 -1.13
C ASN A 156 -1.95 -18.56 0.13
N SER A 157 -0.72 -18.03 0.09
CA SER A 157 -0.16 -17.22 1.17
C SER A 157 -0.92 -15.90 1.35
N LEU A 158 -1.30 -15.26 0.24
CA LEU A 158 -2.13 -14.05 0.25
C LEU A 158 -3.51 -14.35 0.86
N PHE A 159 -4.16 -15.42 0.40
CA PHE A 159 -5.48 -15.85 0.88
C PHE A 159 -5.45 -16.17 2.38
N ALA A 160 -4.49 -16.98 2.84
CA ALA A 160 -4.34 -17.31 4.25
C ALA A 160 -4.12 -16.05 5.11
N ARG A 161 -3.29 -15.11 4.64
CA ARG A 161 -3.04 -13.85 5.35
C ARG A 161 -4.28 -12.95 5.37
N ALA A 162 -5.06 -12.90 4.29
CA ALA A 162 -6.31 -12.16 4.23
C ALA A 162 -7.30 -12.66 5.29
N GLN A 163 -7.48 -13.98 5.37
CA GLN A 163 -8.32 -14.62 6.39
C GLN A 163 -7.84 -14.31 7.82
N GLU A 164 -6.53 -14.40 8.09
CA GLU A 164 -5.96 -14.09 9.41
C GLU A 164 -6.24 -12.64 9.86
N VAL A 165 -6.24 -11.70 8.92
CA VAL A 165 -6.48 -10.28 9.22
C VAL A 165 -7.94 -9.85 9.08
N GLY A 166 -8.83 -10.78 8.69
CA GLY A 166 -10.26 -10.55 8.52
C GLY A 166 -10.66 -9.81 7.24
N ALA A 167 -9.86 -9.93 6.17
CA ALA A 167 -10.19 -9.41 4.84
C ALA A 167 -10.89 -10.47 3.99
N SER A 168 -12.01 -10.11 3.36
CA SER A 168 -12.87 -11.02 2.57
C SER A 168 -12.86 -10.72 1.06
N ASP A 169 -12.09 -9.73 0.59
CA ASP A 169 -12.05 -9.30 -0.82
C ASP A 169 -11.58 -10.39 -1.82
N LEU A 170 -11.06 -11.52 -1.33
CA LEU A 170 -10.60 -12.65 -2.15
C LEU A 170 -11.61 -13.79 -2.24
N GLU A 171 -12.67 -13.77 -1.43
CA GLU A 171 -13.77 -14.74 -1.51
C GLU A 171 -14.58 -14.56 -2.81
#